data_AF-A0A3B6RP79-F1
#
_entry.id   AF-A0A3B6RP79-F1
#
_cell.length_a   1.000
_cell.length_b   1.000
_cell.length_c   1.000
_cell.angle_alpha   90.00
_cell.angle_beta   90.00
_cell.angle_gamma   90.00
#
_symmetry.space_group_name_H-M   'P 1'
#
loop_
_entity.id
_entity.type
_entity.pdbx_description
1 polymer ?
#
loop_
_entity_poly.entity_id
_entity_poly.type
_entity_poly.pdbx_seq_one_letter_code
_entity_poly.pdbx_strand_id
1 'polypeptide(L)'
;MPPPSTAAASAALRREDLLRVASPLRSLLAAAPYAPPEGSDTSIKSLLASLLPSTSEPQTGGTGKEAVDLLLLCAAARAASAEAPALHWVPEVLSKAAAAAMEEMAAMGGWAGIGEMLVAMMPEAVPPLKAVLKDTGVDANDDMMMIGAVKPPKEHAFVAAHQFRWLLSQVNYPKLGDLCWLVIPCALTALDHWSPDVKEQGMISFMHIAKNVKATELSLYEDAILDACCHNIPADDELWYRVVEVSVLLLTCTQRSNPRSPWYDRVLSEMLGHLERQPLNKERRVAWLTLIGPVFDSMGLFLLAHFRLLFSLFFQWIHADDDRTVLLVLERVHTVIKLTWIRKSPYTSRLVDELVLLYKESATRKSREMMRNHIMEILMLLQKCKGQQFEEAWKKHEADLDLTLLLSRFKELCTEDGSLDI
;
A
#
# COMPACT_ATOMS: atom_id res chain seq x y z
N MET A 1 -8.90 26.74 2.59
CA MET A 1 -8.98 27.97 1.76
C MET A 1 -9.01 27.54 0.30
N PRO A 2 -9.97 27.98 -0.52
CA PRO A 2 -9.86 27.79 -1.97
C PRO A 2 -8.71 28.65 -2.50
N PRO A 3 -7.97 28.20 -3.54
CA PRO A 3 -6.93 29.01 -4.15
C PRO A 3 -7.55 30.24 -4.86
N PRO A 4 -6.78 31.32 -5.06
CA PRO A 4 -7.22 32.47 -5.84
C PRO A 4 -7.54 32.04 -7.27
N SER A 5 -8.49 32.72 -7.92
CA SER A 5 -8.90 32.44 -9.30
C SER A 5 -7.79 32.79 -10.29
N THR A 6 -6.82 31.88 -10.45
CA THR A 6 -5.93 31.84 -11.60
C THR A 6 -6.73 31.39 -12.83
N ALA A 7 -6.44 31.97 -13.99
CA ALA A 7 -6.96 31.46 -15.25
C ALA A 7 -6.66 29.95 -15.38
N ALA A 8 -7.60 29.19 -15.92
CA ALA A 8 -7.45 27.75 -16.14
C ALA A 8 -6.15 27.47 -16.93
N ALA A 9 -5.32 26.56 -16.45
CA ALA A 9 -4.06 26.21 -17.08
C ALA A 9 -4.29 25.63 -18.49
N SER A 10 -5.39 24.90 -18.66
CA SER A 10 -5.84 24.37 -19.95
C SER A 10 -6.07 25.45 -21.01
N ALA A 11 -6.34 26.71 -20.62
CA ALA A 11 -6.55 27.82 -21.55
C ALA A 11 -5.27 28.22 -22.31
N ALA A 12 -4.09 27.77 -21.87
CA ALA A 12 -2.84 27.95 -22.60
C ALA A 12 -2.80 27.18 -23.92
N LEU A 13 -3.64 26.14 -24.07
CA LEU A 13 -3.67 25.27 -25.24
C LEU A 13 -4.73 25.70 -26.24
N ARG A 14 -4.33 25.85 -27.51
CA ARG A 14 -5.24 26.19 -28.59
C ARG A 14 -5.89 24.94 -29.17
N ARG A 15 -7.15 25.07 -29.57
CA ARG A 15 -7.93 23.95 -30.09
C ARG A 15 -7.33 23.32 -31.35
N GLU A 16 -6.78 24.14 -32.25
CA GLU A 16 -6.13 23.66 -33.48
C GLU A 16 -4.93 22.75 -33.17
N ASP A 17 -4.15 23.12 -32.15
CA ASP A 17 -3.00 22.37 -31.68
C ASP A 17 -3.44 21.04 -31.03
N LEU A 18 -4.50 21.06 -30.22
CA LEU A 18 -5.09 19.84 -29.63
C LEU A 18 -5.58 18.87 -30.71
N LEU A 19 -6.23 19.37 -31.77
CA LEU A 19 -6.68 18.54 -32.88
C LEU A 19 -5.51 17.89 -33.63
N ARG A 20 -4.40 18.62 -33.80
CA ARG A 20 -3.18 18.12 -34.42
C ARG A 20 -2.56 17.00 -33.59
N VAL A 21 -2.42 17.21 -32.28
CA VAL A 21 -1.85 16.22 -31.33
C VAL A 21 -2.75 14.99 -31.20
N ALA A 22 -4.07 15.17 -31.22
CA ALA A 22 -5.03 14.08 -31.10
C ALA A 22 -5.12 13.19 -32.36
N SER A 23 -4.66 13.66 -33.53
CA SER A 23 -4.86 12.95 -34.81
C SER A 23 -4.15 11.57 -34.86
N PRO A 24 -2.84 11.45 -34.52
CA PRO A 24 -2.18 10.15 -34.44
C PRO A 24 -2.83 9.22 -33.42
N LEU A 25 -3.20 9.76 -32.24
CA LEU A 25 -3.85 8.99 -31.17
C LEU A 25 -5.19 8.40 -31.62
N ARG A 26 -5.99 9.18 -32.36
CA ARG A 26 -7.27 8.72 -32.91
C ARG A 26 -7.09 7.52 -33.84
N SER A 27 -6.11 7.59 -34.74
CA SER A 27 -5.83 6.50 -35.68
C SER A 27 -5.35 5.22 -34.98
N LEU A 28 -4.44 5.36 -34.01
CA LEU A 28 -3.89 4.24 -33.24
C LEU A 28 -4.93 3.61 -32.33
N LEU A 29 -5.76 4.43 -31.67
CA LEU A 29 -6.86 3.94 -30.84
C LEU A 29 -7.87 3.18 -31.69
N ALA A 30 -8.26 3.70 -32.86
CA ALA A 30 -9.17 3.01 -33.77
C ALA A 30 -8.63 1.64 -34.20
N ALA A 31 -7.34 1.55 -34.51
CA ALA A 31 -6.66 0.32 -34.93
C ALA A 31 -6.37 -0.67 -33.78
N ALA A 32 -6.41 -0.24 -32.51
CA ALA A 32 -6.05 -1.08 -31.38
C ALA A 32 -6.99 -2.30 -31.25
N PRO A 33 -6.45 -3.52 -31.06
CA PRO A 33 -7.29 -4.70 -30.81
C PRO A 33 -8.02 -4.52 -29.48
N TYR A 34 -9.33 -4.72 -29.48
CA TYR A 34 -10.15 -4.60 -28.29
C TYR A 34 -11.21 -5.68 -28.28
N ALA A 35 -11.20 -6.48 -27.21
CA ALA A 35 -12.29 -7.34 -26.83
C ALA A 35 -12.84 -6.79 -25.51
N PRO A 36 -14.15 -6.50 -25.41
CA PRO A 36 -14.74 -6.08 -24.14
C PRO A 36 -14.61 -7.22 -23.12
N PRO A 37 -14.45 -6.90 -21.82
CA PRO A 37 -14.48 -7.90 -20.76
C PRO A 37 -15.79 -8.72 -20.81
N GLU A 38 -15.70 -10.02 -20.54
CA GLU A 38 -16.89 -10.90 -20.52
C GLU A 38 -17.95 -10.34 -19.55
N GLY A 39 -19.18 -10.15 -20.05
CA GLY A 39 -20.29 -9.62 -19.27
C GLY A 39 -20.32 -8.10 -19.08
N SER A 40 -19.46 -7.32 -19.76
CA SER A 40 -19.54 -5.85 -19.79
C SER A 40 -20.24 -5.35 -21.04
N ASP A 41 -21.31 -4.57 -20.86
CA ASP A 41 -21.99 -3.85 -21.95
C ASP A 41 -21.27 -2.55 -22.33
N THR A 42 -20.18 -2.20 -21.63
CA THR A 42 -19.49 -0.91 -21.77
C THR A 42 -18.15 -1.06 -22.47
N SER A 43 -17.97 -0.35 -23.59
CA SER A 43 -16.69 -0.30 -24.29
C SER A 43 -15.75 0.74 -23.68
N ILE A 44 -14.70 0.27 -23.00
CA ILE A 44 -13.58 1.12 -22.52
C ILE A 44 -12.91 1.82 -23.70
N LYS A 45 -12.78 1.15 -24.85
CA LYS A 45 -12.25 1.76 -26.08
C LYS A 45 -13.10 2.95 -26.54
N SER A 46 -14.43 2.83 -26.49
CA SER A 46 -15.34 3.94 -26.81
C SER A 46 -15.25 5.06 -25.79
N LEU A 47 -15.12 4.73 -24.50
CA LEU A 47 -14.89 5.72 -23.45
C LEU A 47 -13.62 6.53 -23.74
N LEU A 48 -12.50 5.85 -23.99
CA LEU A 48 -11.26 6.53 -24.37
C LEU A 48 -11.42 7.35 -25.67
N ALA A 49 -12.14 6.85 -26.66
CA ALA A 49 -12.38 7.58 -27.91
C ALA A 49 -13.17 8.87 -27.68
N SER A 50 -14.09 8.90 -26.72
CA SER A 50 -14.88 10.10 -26.37
C SER A 50 -14.05 11.23 -25.73
N LEU A 51 -12.88 10.90 -25.17
CA LEU A 51 -11.93 11.88 -24.63
C LEU A 51 -11.11 12.60 -25.70
N LEU A 52 -11.17 12.15 -26.96
CA LEU A 52 -10.49 12.84 -28.06
C LEU A 52 -11.31 14.08 -28.49
N PRO A 53 -10.65 15.23 -28.76
CA PRO A 53 -11.31 16.42 -29.29
C PRO A 53 -12.11 16.12 -30.56
N SER A 54 -13.31 16.68 -30.66
CA SER A 54 -14.19 16.49 -31.82
C SER A 54 -13.72 17.34 -33.00
N THR A 55 -13.72 16.76 -34.21
CA THR A 55 -13.26 17.44 -35.44
C THR A 55 -14.29 18.41 -36.03
N SER A 56 -15.57 18.25 -35.70
CA SER A 56 -16.69 19.03 -36.26
C SER A 56 -17.07 20.23 -35.40
N GLU A 57 -17.28 20.04 -34.10
CA GLU A 57 -17.74 21.06 -33.16
C GLU A 57 -16.98 20.98 -31.83
N PRO A 58 -16.75 22.11 -31.14
CA PRO A 58 -16.10 22.10 -29.84
C PRO A 58 -16.98 21.35 -28.83
N GLN A 59 -16.36 20.50 -28.01
CA GLN A 59 -17.10 19.77 -26.98
C GLN A 59 -17.79 20.73 -26.00
N THR A 60 -18.91 20.28 -25.42
CA THR A 60 -19.61 21.00 -24.33
C THR A 60 -18.65 21.19 -23.15
N GLY A 61 -18.15 22.43 -22.98
CA GLY A 61 -17.10 22.78 -22.00
C GLY A 61 -15.93 23.58 -22.59
N GLY A 62 -15.86 23.71 -23.92
CA GLY A 62 -14.85 24.54 -24.61
C GLY A 62 -13.45 23.91 -24.65
N THR A 63 -12.49 24.65 -25.20
CA THR A 63 -11.12 24.18 -25.45
C THR A 63 -10.40 23.66 -24.20
N GLY A 64 -10.65 24.27 -23.04
CA GLY A 64 -10.02 23.85 -21.78
C GLY A 64 -10.40 22.42 -21.38
N LYS A 65 -11.67 22.06 -21.57
CA LYS A 65 -12.15 20.69 -21.36
C LYS A 65 -11.51 19.71 -22.35
N GLU A 66 -11.43 20.07 -23.64
CA GLU A 66 -10.79 19.22 -24.66
C GLU A 66 -9.31 18.94 -24.33
N ALA A 67 -8.60 19.91 -23.74
CA ALA A 67 -7.24 19.72 -23.27
C ALA A 67 -7.15 18.75 -22.08
N VAL A 68 -8.06 18.88 -21.11
CA VAL A 68 -8.14 17.97 -19.96
C VAL A 68 -8.51 16.57 -20.41
N ASP A 69 -9.49 16.41 -21.29
CA ASP A 69 -9.92 15.10 -21.80
C ASP A 69 -8.79 14.42 -22.59
N LEU A 70 -8.07 15.18 -23.43
CA LEU A 70 -6.88 14.66 -24.12
C LEU A 70 -5.78 14.24 -23.13
N LEU A 71 -5.57 15.01 -22.06
CA LEU A 71 -4.64 14.64 -20.99
C LEU A 71 -5.07 13.33 -20.30
N LEU A 72 -6.37 13.17 -20.01
CA LEU A 72 -6.93 11.97 -19.37
C LEU A 72 -6.84 10.75 -20.28
N LEU A 73 -7.07 10.88 -21.59
CA LEU A 73 -6.81 9.82 -22.56
C LEU A 73 -5.35 9.37 -22.49
N CYS A 74 -4.44 10.33 -22.56
CA CYS A 74 -3.03 10.03 -22.53
C CYS A 74 -2.64 9.37 -21.19
N ALA A 75 -3.16 9.86 -20.06
CA ALA A 75 -2.95 9.25 -18.75
C ALA A 75 -3.42 7.79 -18.70
N ALA A 76 -4.59 7.47 -19.25
CA ALA A 76 -5.08 6.09 -19.34
C ALA A 76 -4.17 5.21 -20.20
N ALA A 77 -3.74 5.72 -21.38
CA ALA A 77 -2.84 4.97 -22.25
C ALA A 77 -1.45 4.75 -21.64
N ARG A 78 -1.00 5.67 -20.77
CA ARG A 78 0.27 5.59 -20.03
C ARG A 78 0.16 4.74 -18.77
N ALA A 79 -1.03 4.60 -18.19
CA ALA A 79 -1.32 3.73 -17.05
C ALA A 79 -1.46 2.25 -17.45
N ALA A 80 -1.63 1.96 -18.75
CA ALA A 80 -1.77 0.61 -19.25
C ALA A 80 -0.58 -0.28 -18.87
N SER A 81 -0.87 -1.45 -18.33
CA SER A 81 0.12 -2.46 -17.96
C SER A 81 -0.51 -3.86 -18.03
N ALA A 82 0.32 -4.90 -18.03
CA ALA A 82 -0.15 -6.28 -18.00
C ALA A 82 -0.96 -6.60 -16.74
N GLU A 83 -0.72 -5.86 -15.64
CA GLU A 83 -1.38 -6.03 -14.34
C GLU A 83 -2.67 -5.18 -14.23
N ALA A 84 -3.07 -4.46 -15.28
CA ALA A 84 -4.27 -3.63 -15.29
C ALA A 84 -5.33 -4.24 -16.23
N PRO A 85 -6.25 -5.10 -15.74
CA PRO A 85 -7.22 -5.80 -16.59
C PRO A 85 -8.07 -4.86 -17.46
N ALA A 86 -8.41 -3.67 -16.97
CA ALA A 86 -9.18 -2.69 -17.73
C ALA A 86 -8.40 -2.08 -18.94
N LEU A 87 -7.08 -2.10 -18.90
CA LEU A 87 -6.21 -1.35 -19.82
C LEU A 87 -5.14 -2.22 -20.53
N HIS A 88 -5.02 -3.51 -20.21
CA HIS A 88 -4.00 -4.40 -20.77
C HIS A 88 -4.07 -4.54 -22.31
N TRP A 89 -5.22 -4.26 -22.92
CA TRP A 89 -5.43 -4.27 -24.37
C TRP A 89 -4.79 -3.07 -25.09
N VAL A 90 -4.44 -2.00 -24.36
CA VAL A 90 -3.84 -0.78 -24.94
C VAL A 90 -2.45 -1.12 -25.48
N PRO A 91 -2.20 -0.96 -26.80
CA PRO A 91 -0.90 -1.30 -27.38
C PRO A 91 0.22 -0.38 -26.92
N GLU A 92 1.43 -0.90 -26.82
CA GLU A 92 2.63 -0.12 -26.46
C GLU A 92 2.85 1.08 -27.40
N VAL A 93 2.53 0.92 -28.68
CA VAL A 93 2.61 2.00 -29.68
C VAL A 93 1.68 3.18 -29.33
N LEU A 94 0.48 2.90 -28.83
CA LEU A 94 -0.46 3.94 -28.37
C LEU A 94 0.06 4.59 -27.08
N SER A 95 0.64 3.83 -26.16
CA SER A 95 1.28 4.38 -24.95
C SER A 95 2.46 5.32 -25.28
N LYS A 96 3.30 4.94 -26.25
CA LYS A 96 4.42 5.77 -26.74
C LYS A 96 3.90 7.05 -27.43
N ALA A 97 2.86 6.94 -28.25
CA ALA A 97 2.24 8.09 -28.88
C ALA A 97 1.61 9.05 -27.84
N ALA A 98 0.99 8.52 -26.79
CA ALA A 98 0.45 9.33 -25.69
C ALA A 98 1.55 10.09 -24.94
N ALA A 99 2.75 9.50 -24.78
CA ALA A 99 3.88 10.19 -24.19
C ALA A 99 4.35 11.36 -25.08
N ALA A 100 4.49 11.13 -26.39
CA ALA A 100 4.86 12.18 -27.34
C ALA A 100 3.81 13.31 -27.37
N ALA A 101 2.52 12.97 -27.33
CA ALA A 101 1.43 13.94 -27.28
C ALA A 101 1.52 14.84 -26.04
N MET A 102 1.86 14.30 -24.87
CA MET A 102 2.04 15.09 -23.66
C MET A 102 3.26 16.02 -23.73
N GLU A 103 4.36 15.60 -24.35
CA GLU A 103 5.52 16.49 -24.58
C GLU A 103 5.15 17.65 -25.53
N GLU A 104 4.38 17.36 -26.59
CA GLU A 104 3.89 18.40 -27.49
C GLU A 104 2.94 19.37 -26.77
N MET A 105 2.00 18.87 -25.97
CA MET A 105 1.13 19.71 -25.14
C MET A 105 1.94 20.57 -24.17
N ALA A 106 2.95 19.99 -23.51
CA ALA A 106 3.82 20.71 -22.58
C ALA A 106 4.53 21.89 -23.29
N ALA A 107 5.09 21.64 -24.48
CA ALA A 107 5.75 22.66 -25.28
C ALA A 107 4.79 23.76 -25.75
N MET A 108 3.58 23.40 -26.20
CA MET A 108 2.57 24.33 -26.70
C MET A 108 2.06 25.31 -25.65
N GLY A 109 1.80 24.81 -24.43
CA GLY A 109 1.35 25.66 -23.34
C GLY A 109 2.49 26.43 -22.65
N GLY A 110 3.73 26.29 -23.14
CA GLY A 110 4.89 27.03 -22.63
C GLY A 110 5.40 26.53 -21.28
N TRP A 111 5.10 25.29 -20.90
CA TRP A 111 5.62 24.67 -19.69
C TRP A 111 7.04 24.12 -19.93
N ALA A 112 7.88 24.09 -18.89
CA ALA A 112 9.25 23.57 -18.99
C ALA A 112 9.30 22.05 -19.20
N GLY A 113 8.19 21.35 -19.00
CA GLY A 113 8.03 19.92 -19.28
C GLY A 113 6.73 19.36 -18.72
N ILE A 114 6.51 18.05 -18.93
CA ILE A 114 5.29 17.34 -18.52
C ILE A 114 4.98 17.56 -17.03
N GLY A 115 5.97 17.46 -16.15
CA GLY A 115 5.74 17.59 -14.70
C GLY A 115 5.18 18.97 -14.30
N GLU A 116 5.57 20.05 -14.97
CA GLU A 116 5.01 21.38 -14.71
C GLU A 116 3.60 21.54 -15.29
N MET A 117 3.37 21.07 -16.52
CA MET A 117 2.05 21.02 -17.12
C MET A 117 1.06 20.26 -16.24
N LEU A 118 1.44 19.08 -15.73
CA LEU A 118 0.58 18.25 -14.89
C LEU A 118 0.22 18.95 -13.58
N VAL A 119 1.19 19.56 -12.89
CA VAL A 119 0.90 20.33 -11.66
C VAL A 119 -0.09 21.46 -11.94
N ALA A 120 0.03 22.14 -13.09
CA ALA A 120 -0.86 23.22 -13.48
C ALA A 120 -2.27 22.73 -13.86
N MET A 121 -2.38 21.58 -14.55
CA MET A 121 -3.65 21.04 -15.05
C MET A 121 -4.38 20.11 -14.06
N MET A 122 -3.71 19.61 -13.02
CA MET A 122 -4.32 18.72 -12.01
C MET A 122 -5.59 19.30 -11.36
N PRO A 123 -5.66 20.59 -10.98
CA PRO A 123 -6.89 21.19 -10.46
C PRO A 123 -8.12 21.06 -11.38
N GLU A 124 -7.91 20.90 -12.68
CA GLU A 124 -8.97 20.70 -13.67
C GLU A 124 -9.20 19.21 -13.96
N ALA A 125 -8.14 18.39 -13.94
CA ALA A 125 -8.18 16.97 -14.30
C ALA A 125 -8.64 16.05 -13.16
N VAL A 126 -8.30 16.33 -11.90
CA VAL A 126 -8.63 15.44 -10.76
C VAL A 126 -10.12 15.49 -10.35
N PRO A 127 -10.81 16.64 -10.32
CA PRO A 127 -12.21 16.68 -9.89
C PRO A 127 -13.15 15.80 -10.74
N PRO A 128 -13.06 15.75 -12.08
CA PRO A 128 -13.84 14.81 -12.89
C PRO A 128 -13.59 13.35 -12.53
N LEU A 129 -12.33 12.97 -12.28
CA LEU A 129 -11.98 11.59 -11.89
C LEU A 129 -12.60 11.25 -10.53
N LYS A 130 -12.50 12.14 -9.56
CA LYS A 130 -13.12 11.98 -8.25
C LYS A 130 -14.64 11.85 -8.36
N ALA A 131 -15.28 12.64 -9.22
CA ALA A 131 -16.72 12.56 -9.44
C ALA A 131 -17.13 11.18 -9.97
N VAL A 132 -16.42 10.65 -10.97
CA VAL A 132 -16.65 9.29 -11.49
C VAL A 132 -16.52 8.25 -10.37
N LEU A 133 -15.41 8.28 -9.61
CA LEU A 133 -15.18 7.34 -8.51
C LEU A 133 -16.27 7.41 -7.42
N LYS A 134 -16.73 8.62 -7.11
CA LYS A 134 -17.78 8.83 -6.12
C LYS A 134 -19.13 8.29 -6.62
N ASP A 135 -19.47 8.57 -7.87
CA ASP A 135 -20.76 8.20 -8.44
C ASP A 135 -20.89 6.69 -8.67
N THR A 136 -19.77 5.99 -8.88
CA THR A 136 -19.72 4.52 -8.97
C THR A 136 -19.50 3.82 -7.63
N GLY A 137 -19.13 4.55 -6.58
CA GLY A 137 -18.72 4.01 -5.29
C GLY A 137 -19.86 3.46 -4.42
N VAL A 138 -21.13 3.74 -4.76
CA VAL A 138 -22.30 3.20 -4.07
C VAL A 138 -22.81 1.98 -4.84
N ASP A 139 -22.73 0.81 -4.21
CA ASP A 139 -23.25 -0.46 -4.75
C ASP A 139 -24.71 -0.29 -5.19
N ALA A 140 -25.05 -0.84 -6.35
CA ALA A 140 -26.41 -0.77 -6.90
C ALA A 140 -27.43 -1.52 -6.04
N ASN A 141 -26.98 -2.43 -5.16
CA ASN A 141 -27.83 -3.19 -4.24
C ASN A 141 -28.27 -2.40 -2.99
N ASP A 142 -27.77 -1.19 -2.78
CA ASP A 142 -28.22 -0.33 -1.69
C ASP A 142 -29.42 0.50 -2.19
N ASP A 143 -30.59 -0.16 -2.23
CA ASP A 143 -31.88 0.28 -2.83
C ASP A 143 -32.47 1.60 -2.29
N MET A 144 -31.76 2.35 -1.46
CA MET A 144 -32.32 3.46 -0.70
C MET A 144 -31.95 4.86 -1.23
N MET A 145 -31.13 5.02 -2.29
CA MET A 145 -30.78 6.37 -2.76
C MET A 145 -30.62 6.57 -4.28
N MET A 146 -31.39 7.56 -4.75
CA MET A 146 -31.26 8.39 -5.97
C MET A 146 -32.06 7.99 -7.21
N ILE A 147 -33.34 8.37 -7.20
CA ILE A 147 -34.15 8.63 -8.40
C ILE A 147 -33.55 9.86 -9.12
N GLY A 148 -32.84 9.67 -10.24
CA GLY A 148 -32.65 10.76 -11.21
C GLY A 148 -31.30 10.89 -11.93
N ALA A 149 -30.23 10.22 -11.51
CA ALA A 149 -28.93 10.26 -12.20
C ALA A 149 -28.57 8.87 -12.75
N VAL A 150 -28.28 8.77 -14.05
CA VAL A 150 -27.73 7.55 -14.64
C VAL A 150 -26.33 7.35 -14.06
N LYS A 151 -26.16 6.34 -13.20
CA LYS A 151 -24.84 5.98 -12.66
C LYS A 151 -23.91 5.60 -13.83
N PRO A 152 -22.68 6.13 -13.89
CA PRO A 152 -21.72 5.70 -14.90
C PRO A 152 -21.38 4.21 -14.69
N PRO A 153 -21.07 3.47 -15.77
CA PRO A 153 -20.65 2.07 -15.66
C PRO A 153 -19.42 1.90 -14.77
N LYS A 154 -19.32 0.77 -14.06
CA LYS A 154 -18.19 0.46 -13.17
C LYS A 154 -16.83 0.53 -13.88
N GLU A 155 -16.78 0.25 -15.18
CA GLU A 155 -15.59 0.31 -16.01
C GLU A 155 -15.01 1.74 -16.08
N HIS A 156 -15.84 2.77 -15.92
CA HIS A 156 -15.39 4.15 -15.88
C HIS A 156 -14.58 4.42 -14.60
N ALA A 157 -14.95 3.80 -13.48
CA ALA A 157 -14.21 3.88 -12.23
C ALA A 157 -12.81 3.29 -12.35
N PHE A 158 -12.68 2.15 -13.05
CA PHE A 158 -11.39 1.51 -13.29
C PHE A 158 -10.46 2.44 -14.07
N VAL A 159 -10.93 2.98 -15.18
CA VAL A 159 -10.17 3.93 -16.00
C VAL A 159 -9.81 5.18 -15.18
N ALA A 160 -10.76 5.74 -14.43
CA ALA A 160 -10.54 6.93 -13.62
C ALA A 160 -9.50 6.71 -12.52
N ALA A 161 -9.52 5.56 -11.85
CA ALA A 161 -8.56 5.21 -10.81
C ALA A 161 -7.13 5.06 -11.38
N HIS A 162 -6.99 4.41 -12.54
CA HIS A 162 -5.72 4.29 -13.24
C HIS A 162 -5.19 5.65 -13.76
N GLN A 163 -6.06 6.49 -14.32
CA GLN A 163 -5.73 7.86 -14.72
C GLN A 163 -5.24 8.67 -13.53
N PHE A 164 -5.96 8.63 -12.41
CA PHE A 164 -5.61 9.34 -11.20
C PHE A 164 -4.25 8.90 -10.66
N ARG A 165 -4.03 7.59 -10.48
CA ARG A 165 -2.74 7.02 -10.06
C ARG A 165 -1.62 7.50 -10.98
N TRP A 166 -1.82 7.42 -12.29
CA TRP A 166 -0.79 7.79 -13.24
C TRP A 166 -0.44 9.27 -13.15
N LEU A 167 -1.43 10.17 -13.19
CA LEU A 167 -1.23 11.62 -13.06
C LEU A 167 -0.45 11.95 -11.78
N LEU A 168 -0.87 11.37 -10.67
CA LEU A 168 -0.25 11.55 -9.36
C LEU A 168 1.21 11.08 -9.35
N SER A 169 1.51 9.92 -9.96
CA SER A 169 2.87 9.35 -10.00
C SER A 169 3.90 10.21 -10.74
N GLN A 170 3.44 11.15 -11.58
CA GLN A 170 4.33 12.05 -12.31
C GLN A 170 4.73 13.29 -11.49
N VAL A 171 4.06 13.55 -10.36
CA VAL A 171 4.34 14.70 -9.50
C VAL A 171 5.03 14.24 -8.23
N ASN A 172 6.27 14.68 -8.05
CA ASN A 172 7.10 14.32 -6.89
C ASN A 172 7.25 15.50 -5.92
N TYR A 173 7.96 15.24 -4.82
CA TYR A 173 8.41 16.27 -3.90
C TYR A 173 9.21 17.38 -4.62
N PRO A 174 9.03 18.68 -4.30
CA PRO A 174 8.14 19.23 -3.28
C PRO A 174 6.72 19.59 -3.78
N LYS A 175 6.48 19.57 -5.09
CA LYS A 175 5.25 20.13 -5.70
C LYS A 175 3.97 19.36 -5.31
N LEU A 176 4.09 18.10 -4.92
CA LEU A 176 2.93 17.30 -4.54
C LEU A 176 2.25 17.81 -3.25
N GLY A 177 3.00 18.40 -2.32
CA GLY A 177 2.45 18.96 -1.08
C GLY A 177 1.39 20.05 -1.31
N ASP A 178 1.61 20.89 -2.33
CA ASP A 178 0.71 21.97 -2.72
C ASP A 178 -0.64 21.45 -3.26
N LEU A 179 -0.70 20.17 -3.63
CA LEU A 179 -1.86 19.50 -4.21
C LEU A 179 -2.57 18.57 -3.23
N CYS A 180 -2.14 18.47 -1.96
CA CYS A 180 -2.75 17.58 -0.96
C CYS A 180 -4.27 17.75 -0.84
N TRP A 181 -4.76 18.99 -0.86
CA TRP A 181 -6.18 19.33 -0.79
C TRP A 181 -7.01 18.73 -1.94
N LEU A 182 -6.36 18.41 -3.05
CA LEU A 182 -6.97 17.84 -4.25
C LEU A 182 -6.79 16.31 -4.29
N VAL A 183 -5.57 15.83 -4.08
CA VAL A 183 -5.22 14.42 -4.29
C VAL A 183 -5.64 13.52 -3.13
N ILE A 184 -5.59 13.99 -1.88
CA ILE A 184 -5.97 13.17 -0.72
C ILE A 184 -7.47 12.83 -0.76
N PRO A 185 -8.40 13.80 -0.96
CA PRO A 185 -9.81 13.45 -1.07
C PRO A 185 -10.14 12.52 -2.25
N CYS A 186 -9.40 12.62 -3.35
CA CYS A 186 -9.58 11.70 -4.50
C CYS A 186 -9.09 10.28 -4.15
N ALA A 187 -7.91 10.17 -3.54
CA ALA A 187 -7.36 8.89 -3.09
C ALA A 187 -8.24 8.21 -2.03
N LEU A 188 -8.81 8.98 -1.08
CA LEU A 188 -9.80 8.45 -0.12
C LEU A 188 -11.05 7.93 -0.84
N THR A 189 -11.55 8.67 -1.84
CA THR A 189 -12.73 8.23 -2.62
C THR A 189 -12.46 6.93 -3.38
N ALA A 190 -11.25 6.75 -3.91
CA ALA A 190 -10.85 5.48 -4.53
C ALA A 190 -10.73 4.34 -3.51
N LEU A 191 -10.23 4.64 -2.31
CA LEU A 191 -10.05 3.67 -1.23
C LEU A 191 -11.37 3.20 -0.60
N ASP A 192 -12.39 4.06 -0.60
CA ASP A 192 -13.75 3.76 -0.12
C ASP A 192 -14.62 3.04 -1.17
N HIS A 193 -14.12 2.89 -2.40
CA HIS A 193 -14.86 2.26 -3.48
C HIS A 193 -15.04 0.75 -3.24
N TRP A 194 -16.18 0.15 -3.56
CA TRP A 194 -16.44 -1.29 -3.31
C TRP A 194 -15.55 -2.23 -4.14
N SER A 195 -15.16 -1.84 -5.36
CA SER A 195 -14.32 -2.66 -6.26
C SER A 195 -12.86 -2.78 -5.78
N PRO A 196 -12.30 -4.01 -5.71
CA PRO A 196 -10.92 -4.24 -5.29
C PRO A 196 -9.89 -3.54 -6.20
N ASP A 197 -10.06 -3.59 -7.51
CA ASP A 197 -9.17 -2.94 -8.49
C ASP A 197 -9.04 -1.43 -8.24
N VAL A 198 -10.16 -0.76 -7.95
CA VAL A 198 -10.19 0.68 -7.66
C VAL A 198 -9.50 0.97 -6.34
N LYS A 199 -9.79 0.17 -5.30
CA LYS A 199 -9.12 0.29 -4.00
C LYS A 199 -7.61 0.15 -4.14
N GLU A 200 -7.13 -0.83 -4.90
CA GLU A 200 -5.70 -1.03 -5.11
C GLU A 200 -5.04 0.21 -5.72
N GLN A 201 -5.64 0.81 -6.76
CA GLN A 201 -5.10 2.05 -7.34
C GLN A 201 -5.11 3.21 -6.32
N GLY A 202 -6.12 3.27 -5.44
CA GLY A 202 -6.17 4.19 -4.30
C GLY A 202 -5.02 3.96 -3.31
N MET A 203 -4.73 2.72 -2.94
CA MET A 203 -3.61 2.35 -2.06
C MET A 203 -2.26 2.71 -2.69
N ILE A 204 -2.06 2.42 -3.98
CA ILE A 204 -0.83 2.78 -4.70
C ILE A 204 -0.65 4.31 -4.75
N SER A 205 -1.75 5.03 -4.96
CA SER A 205 -1.76 6.49 -4.92
C SER A 205 -1.34 7.03 -3.55
N PHE A 206 -1.86 6.45 -2.46
CA PHE A 206 -1.43 6.80 -1.11
C PHE A 206 0.03 6.47 -0.81
N MET A 207 0.55 5.35 -1.31
CA MET A 207 1.97 5.03 -1.17
C MET A 207 2.85 6.08 -1.84
N HIS A 208 2.45 6.58 -3.01
CA HIS A 208 3.16 7.68 -3.68
C HIS A 208 3.10 8.98 -2.88
N ILE A 209 1.91 9.33 -2.36
CA ILE A 209 1.69 10.51 -1.50
C ILE A 209 2.60 10.44 -0.27
N ALA A 210 2.60 9.32 0.45
CA ALA A 210 3.39 9.14 1.67
C ALA A 210 4.90 9.29 1.42
N LYS A 211 5.39 8.89 0.24
CA LYS A 211 6.81 9.00 -0.14
C LYS A 211 7.21 10.39 -0.63
N ASN A 212 6.26 11.22 -1.06
CA ASN A 212 6.54 12.49 -1.78
C ASN A 212 5.96 13.75 -1.12
N VAL A 213 5.23 13.62 -0.02
CA VAL A 213 4.66 14.74 0.73
C VAL A 213 5.32 14.86 2.11
N LYS A 214 5.53 16.09 2.60
CA LYS A 214 6.08 16.25 3.95
C LYS A 214 5.04 15.79 4.97
N ALA A 215 5.51 15.13 6.02
CA ALA A 215 4.61 14.71 7.08
C ALA A 215 3.93 15.88 7.82
N THR A 216 4.36 17.13 7.67
CA THR A 216 3.66 18.33 8.20
C THR A 216 2.47 18.74 7.34
N GLU A 217 2.47 18.38 6.06
CA GLU A 217 1.35 18.62 5.15
C GLU A 217 0.31 17.50 5.30
N LEU A 218 0.78 16.26 5.49
CA LEU A 218 -0.08 15.11 5.76
C LEU A 218 -0.79 15.15 7.11
N SER A 219 -0.22 15.84 8.12
CA SER A 219 -0.84 15.90 9.45
C SER A 219 -2.21 16.57 9.45
N LEU A 220 -2.55 17.36 8.43
CA LEU A 220 -3.88 17.96 8.27
C LEU A 220 -4.97 16.92 7.91
N TYR A 221 -4.56 15.73 7.47
CA TYR A 221 -5.42 14.67 6.97
C TYR A 221 -5.25 13.35 7.74
N GLU A 222 -4.47 13.35 8.82
CA GLU A 222 -4.05 12.12 9.50
C GLU A 222 -5.23 11.26 9.93
N ASP A 223 -6.24 11.86 10.56
CA ASP A 223 -7.39 11.11 11.08
C ASP A 223 -8.19 10.46 9.94
N ALA A 224 -8.46 11.19 8.87
CA ALA A 224 -9.21 10.67 7.72
C ALA A 224 -8.44 9.53 7.02
N ILE A 225 -7.12 9.68 6.88
CA ILE A 225 -6.25 8.68 6.24
C ILE A 225 -6.19 7.40 7.08
N LEU A 226 -5.95 7.52 8.39
CA LEU A 226 -5.77 6.37 9.28
C LEU A 226 -7.09 5.68 9.61
N ASP A 227 -8.19 6.42 9.65
CA ASP A 227 -9.53 5.86 9.73
C ASP A 227 -9.84 5.01 8.49
N ALA A 228 -9.55 5.52 7.29
CA ALA A 228 -9.73 4.77 6.05
C ALA A 228 -8.84 3.52 5.98
N CYS A 229 -7.61 3.56 6.53
CA CYS A 229 -6.78 2.37 6.67
C CYS A 229 -7.45 1.31 7.55
N CYS A 230 -7.99 1.72 8.72
CA CYS A 230 -8.67 0.80 9.63
C CYS A 230 -9.89 0.14 8.98
N HIS A 231 -10.69 0.90 8.23
CA HIS A 231 -11.87 0.38 7.52
C HIS A 231 -11.51 -0.64 6.43
N ASN A 232 -10.30 -0.57 5.86
CA ASN A 232 -9.87 -1.47 4.80
C ASN A 232 -9.16 -2.74 5.28
N ILE A 233 -8.66 -2.77 6.53
CA ILE A 233 -8.10 -3.99 7.15
C ILE A 233 -9.04 -5.20 7.09
N PRO A 234 -10.34 -5.09 7.42
CA PRO A 234 -11.26 -6.22 7.36
C PRO A 234 -11.86 -6.49 5.97
N ALA A 235 -11.64 -5.62 4.97
CA ALA A 235 -12.56 -5.45 3.85
C ALA A 235 -12.32 -6.35 2.63
N ASP A 236 -11.12 -6.93 2.44
CA ASP A 236 -10.87 -7.80 1.30
C ASP A 236 -9.64 -8.69 1.48
N ASP A 237 -9.81 -9.96 1.12
CA ASP A 237 -8.79 -11.00 1.22
C ASP A 237 -7.72 -10.87 0.11
N GLU A 238 -8.12 -10.39 -1.07
CA GLU A 238 -7.23 -10.30 -2.25
C GLU A 238 -6.21 -9.15 -2.12
N LEU A 239 -6.58 -8.08 -1.42
CA LEU A 239 -5.76 -6.87 -1.26
C LEU A 239 -4.92 -6.87 0.01
N TRP A 240 -4.94 -7.93 0.81
CA TRP A 240 -4.35 -7.94 2.15
C TRP A 240 -2.90 -7.45 2.19
N TYR A 241 -2.06 -7.90 1.25
CA TYR A 241 -0.67 -7.45 1.17
C TYR A 241 -0.57 -5.92 1.04
N ARG A 242 -1.36 -5.35 0.12
CA ARG A 242 -1.40 -3.90 -0.15
C ARG A 242 -1.99 -3.12 1.02
N VAL A 243 -3.03 -3.66 1.66
CA VAL A 243 -3.65 -3.07 2.85
C VAL A 243 -2.64 -2.95 3.99
N VAL A 244 -1.87 -4.00 4.26
CA VAL A 244 -0.82 -3.95 5.29
C VAL A 244 0.27 -2.96 4.90
N GLU A 245 0.76 -3.03 3.65
CA GLU A 245 1.84 -2.17 3.15
C GLU A 245 1.49 -0.68 3.30
N VAL A 246 0.32 -0.29 2.80
CA VAL A 246 -0.13 1.11 2.83
C VAL A 246 -0.43 1.57 4.27
N SER A 247 -1.04 0.71 5.09
CA SER A 247 -1.37 1.04 6.48
C SER A 247 -0.13 1.24 7.35
N VAL A 248 0.89 0.36 7.21
CA VAL A 248 2.18 0.52 7.89
C VAL A 248 2.86 1.82 7.47
N LEU A 249 2.91 2.08 6.16
CA LEU A 249 3.54 3.29 5.61
C LEU A 249 2.85 4.56 6.11
N LEU A 250 1.52 4.64 6.00
CA LEU A 250 0.74 5.82 6.39
C LEU A 250 0.76 6.05 7.89
N LEU A 251 0.65 4.99 8.70
CA LEU A 251 0.74 5.09 10.15
C LEU A 251 2.10 5.63 10.58
N THR A 252 3.19 5.05 10.07
CA THR A 252 4.54 5.46 10.46
C THR A 252 4.93 6.82 9.91
N CYS A 253 4.46 7.23 8.73
CA CYS A 253 4.77 8.55 8.18
C CYS A 253 3.97 9.68 8.86
N THR A 254 2.71 9.44 9.24
CA THR A 254 1.87 10.44 9.90
C THR A 254 2.20 10.56 11.39
N GLN A 255 2.27 9.44 12.10
CA GLN A 255 2.50 9.43 13.56
C GLN A 255 3.98 9.50 13.93
N ARG A 256 4.89 9.22 12.97
CA ARG A 256 6.35 9.30 13.15
C ARG A 256 6.77 8.56 14.44
N SER A 257 7.67 9.18 15.20
CA SER A 257 8.19 8.72 16.49
C SER A 257 7.27 9.05 17.68
N ASN A 258 5.95 9.19 17.48
CA ASN A 258 4.99 9.31 18.59
C ASN A 258 4.37 7.95 18.94
N PRO A 259 5.04 7.10 19.74
CA PRO A 259 4.52 5.78 20.11
C PRO A 259 3.25 5.84 20.98
N ARG A 260 2.94 7.02 21.53
CA ARG A 260 1.74 7.22 22.38
C ARG A 260 0.49 7.55 21.57
N SER A 261 0.61 7.68 20.25
CA SER A 261 -0.54 7.93 19.41
C SER A 261 -1.55 6.78 19.53
N PRO A 262 -2.85 7.06 19.77
CA PRO A 262 -3.88 6.03 19.82
C PRO A 262 -4.03 5.30 18.47
N TRP A 263 -3.58 5.92 17.37
CA TRP A 263 -3.60 5.31 16.05
C TRP A 263 -2.70 4.07 15.94
N TYR A 264 -1.58 4.02 16.67
CA TYR A 264 -0.75 2.81 16.71
C TYR A 264 -1.51 1.63 17.32
N ASP A 265 -2.16 1.86 18.45
CA ASP A 265 -2.98 0.85 19.14
C ASP A 265 -4.15 0.39 18.27
N ARG A 266 -4.88 1.34 17.67
CA ARG A 266 -6.05 1.06 16.82
C ARG A 266 -5.67 0.24 15.58
N VAL A 267 -4.73 0.71 14.77
CA VAL A 267 -4.35 0.05 13.51
C VAL A 267 -3.73 -1.33 13.79
N LEU A 268 -2.83 -1.45 14.76
CA LEU A 268 -2.22 -2.73 15.10
C LEU A 268 -3.26 -3.73 15.64
N SER A 269 -4.20 -3.28 16.48
CA SER A 269 -5.27 -4.14 17.00
C SER A 269 -6.20 -4.64 15.90
N GLU A 270 -6.55 -3.79 14.92
CA GLU A 270 -7.35 -4.22 13.77
C GLU A 270 -6.61 -5.28 12.93
N MET A 271 -5.32 -5.07 12.63
CA MET A 271 -4.52 -6.06 11.89
C MET A 271 -4.42 -7.39 12.64
N LEU A 272 -4.11 -7.34 13.94
CA LEU A 272 -3.98 -8.54 14.77
C LEU A 272 -5.32 -9.26 14.93
N GLY A 273 -6.42 -8.53 15.12
CA GLY A 273 -7.76 -9.10 15.21
C GLY A 273 -8.19 -9.75 13.89
N HIS A 274 -7.83 -9.17 12.75
CA HIS A 274 -8.06 -9.80 11.44
C HIS A 274 -7.27 -11.10 11.29
N LEU A 275 -5.99 -11.12 11.69
CA LEU A 275 -5.14 -12.31 11.65
C LEU A 275 -5.59 -13.40 12.62
N GLU A 276 -6.09 -13.04 13.81
CA GLU A 276 -6.61 -13.99 14.81
C GLU A 276 -7.85 -14.74 14.32
N ARG A 277 -8.67 -14.13 13.46
CA ARG A 277 -9.82 -14.81 12.85
C ARG A 277 -9.41 -15.85 11.80
N GLN A 278 -8.26 -15.68 11.15
CA GLN A 278 -7.77 -16.57 10.10
C GLN A 278 -6.27 -16.89 10.23
N PRO A 279 -5.82 -17.48 11.35
CA PRO A 279 -4.40 -17.60 11.65
C PRO A 279 -3.69 -18.61 10.75
N LEU A 280 -4.41 -19.51 10.11
CA LEU A 280 -3.84 -20.53 9.22
C LEU A 280 -3.65 -20.03 7.78
N ASN A 281 -4.12 -18.82 7.44
CA ASN A 281 -3.91 -18.26 6.11
C ASN A 281 -2.44 -17.87 5.91
N LYS A 282 -1.75 -18.61 5.03
CA LYS A 282 -0.31 -18.46 4.78
C LYS A 282 0.06 -17.12 4.17
N GLU A 283 -0.69 -16.67 3.18
CA GLU A 283 -0.39 -15.42 2.48
C GLU A 283 -0.54 -14.23 3.44
N ARG A 284 -1.54 -14.27 4.32
CA ARG A 284 -1.77 -13.19 5.30
C ARG A 284 -0.67 -13.07 6.33
N ARG A 285 -0.32 -14.19 6.98
CA ARG A 285 0.73 -14.19 8.00
C ARG A 285 2.07 -13.77 7.40
N VAL A 286 2.40 -14.26 6.19
CA VAL A 286 3.66 -13.90 5.52
C VAL A 286 3.68 -12.42 5.14
N ALA A 287 2.59 -11.89 4.57
CA ALA A 287 2.49 -10.47 4.22
C ALA A 287 2.68 -9.58 5.45
N TRP A 288 1.94 -9.87 6.54
CA TRP A 288 2.00 -9.09 7.76
C TRP A 288 3.37 -9.15 8.44
N LEU A 289 3.93 -10.35 8.63
CA LEU A 289 5.24 -10.51 9.25
C LEU A 289 6.36 -9.81 8.46
N THR A 290 6.24 -9.79 7.12
CA THR A 290 7.20 -9.10 6.24
C THR A 290 7.15 -7.58 6.43
N LEU A 291 5.95 -7.01 6.57
CA LEU A 291 5.73 -5.57 6.46
C LEU A 291 5.64 -4.84 7.81
N ILE A 292 5.34 -5.53 8.92
CA ILE A 292 5.01 -4.87 10.20
C ILE A 292 6.20 -4.21 10.93
N GLY A 293 7.44 -4.52 10.55
CA GLY A 293 8.66 -4.06 11.23
C GLY A 293 8.68 -2.56 11.62
N PRO A 294 8.41 -1.64 10.69
CA PRO A 294 8.39 -0.20 10.98
C PRO A 294 7.41 0.21 12.08
N VAL A 295 6.27 -0.48 12.22
CA VAL A 295 5.31 -0.21 13.30
C VAL A 295 5.90 -0.63 14.64
N PHE A 296 6.58 -1.79 14.69
CA PHE A 296 7.24 -2.24 15.91
C PHE A 296 8.33 -1.25 16.35
N ASP A 297 9.19 -0.84 15.42
CA ASP A 297 10.27 0.12 15.70
C ASP A 297 9.72 1.45 16.22
N SER A 298 8.63 1.94 15.65
CA SER A 298 7.99 3.17 16.12
C SER A 298 7.33 3.04 17.49
N MET A 299 6.69 1.90 17.80
CA MET A 299 5.99 1.68 19.07
C MET A 299 6.96 1.35 20.23
N GLY A 300 8.03 0.61 19.96
CA GLY A 300 9.01 0.20 20.97
C GLY A 300 8.36 -0.49 22.17
N LEU A 301 8.55 0.07 23.37
CA LEU A 301 8.03 -0.47 24.63
C LEU A 301 6.50 -0.60 24.66
N PHE A 302 5.77 0.21 23.89
CA PHE A 302 4.30 0.20 23.87
C PHE A 302 3.72 -1.08 23.25
N LEU A 303 4.53 -1.88 22.56
CA LEU A 303 4.16 -3.23 22.10
C LEU A 303 3.71 -4.15 23.24
N LEU A 304 4.12 -3.87 24.49
CA LEU A 304 3.67 -4.61 25.68
C LEU A 304 2.14 -4.70 25.78
N ALA A 305 1.40 -3.67 25.32
CA ALA A 305 -0.06 -3.68 25.32
C ALA A 305 -0.65 -4.78 24.42
N HIS A 306 0.07 -5.18 23.36
CA HIS A 306 -0.39 -6.16 22.37
C HIS A 306 0.20 -7.55 22.59
N PHE A 307 0.97 -7.77 23.66
CA PHE A 307 1.65 -9.04 23.93
C PHE A 307 0.73 -10.25 23.89
N ARG A 308 -0.49 -10.11 24.42
CA ARG A 308 -1.47 -11.21 24.43
C ARG A 308 -1.74 -11.73 23.01
N LEU A 309 -2.06 -10.83 22.08
CA LEU A 309 -2.38 -11.19 20.69
C LEU A 309 -1.12 -11.57 19.91
N LEU A 310 -0.05 -10.80 20.05
CA LEU A 310 1.23 -11.07 19.38
C LEU A 310 1.78 -12.46 19.72
N PHE A 311 1.93 -12.77 21.01
CA PHE A 311 2.47 -14.07 21.42
C PHE A 311 1.51 -15.22 21.12
N SER A 312 0.19 -15.01 21.17
CA SER A 312 -0.78 -16.02 20.73
C SER A 312 -0.52 -16.44 19.28
N LEU A 313 -0.40 -15.46 18.37
CA LEU A 313 -0.14 -15.72 16.95
C LEU A 313 1.28 -16.24 16.70
N PHE A 314 2.30 -15.69 17.38
CA PHE A 314 3.68 -16.17 17.25
C PHE A 314 3.82 -17.63 17.67
N PHE A 315 3.23 -18.05 18.80
CA PHE A 315 3.29 -19.46 19.21
C PHE A 315 2.56 -20.39 18.25
N GLN A 316 1.52 -19.90 17.56
CA GLN A 316 0.87 -20.67 16.53
C GLN A 316 1.72 -20.78 15.25
N TRP A 317 2.40 -19.70 14.86
CA TRP A 317 3.11 -19.63 13.59
C TRP A 317 4.57 -20.09 13.65
N ILE A 318 5.19 -20.13 14.84
CA ILE A 318 6.56 -20.61 15.02
C ILE A 318 6.73 -22.09 14.65
N HIS A 319 5.63 -22.87 14.66
CA HIS A 319 5.57 -24.26 14.23
C HIS A 319 4.86 -24.47 12.88
N ALA A 320 4.74 -23.42 12.06
CA ALA A 320 4.11 -23.53 10.74
C ALA A 320 4.82 -24.56 9.84
N ASP A 321 4.09 -25.10 8.87
CA ASP A 321 4.56 -26.12 7.93
C ASP A 321 5.60 -25.58 6.92
N ASP A 322 5.62 -24.26 6.70
CA ASP A 322 6.56 -23.62 5.77
C ASP A 322 7.70 -22.85 6.47
N ASP A 323 8.92 -23.04 5.97
CA ASP A 323 10.12 -22.42 6.54
C ASP A 323 10.09 -20.88 6.53
N ARG A 324 9.43 -20.27 5.54
CA ARG A 324 9.35 -18.82 5.39
C ARG A 324 8.59 -18.17 6.55
N THR A 325 7.44 -18.73 6.91
CA THR A 325 6.67 -18.26 8.07
C THR A 325 7.50 -18.36 9.34
N VAL A 326 8.13 -19.51 9.59
CA VAL A 326 8.91 -19.75 10.81
C VAL A 326 10.06 -18.73 10.95
N LEU A 327 10.83 -18.50 9.88
CA LEU A 327 11.93 -17.53 9.90
C LEU A 327 11.41 -16.10 10.17
N LEU A 328 10.34 -15.69 9.49
CA LEU A 328 9.74 -14.38 9.71
C LEU A 328 9.22 -14.20 11.15
N VAL A 329 8.62 -15.24 11.75
CA VAL A 329 8.18 -15.21 13.15
C VAL A 329 9.37 -15.05 14.07
N LEU A 330 10.46 -15.80 13.87
CA LEU A 330 11.66 -15.70 14.69
C LEU A 330 12.25 -14.28 14.63
N GLU A 331 12.34 -13.67 13.45
CA GLU A 331 12.78 -12.27 13.30
C GLU A 331 11.87 -11.29 14.06
N ARG A 332 10.55 -11.47 13.96
CA ARG A 332 9.58 -10.59 14.64
C ARG A 332 9.62 -10.78 16.15
N VAL A 333 9.74 -12.02 16.65
CA VAL A 333 9.93 -12.33 18.07
C VAL A 333 11.21 -11.66 18.57
N HIS A 334 12.35 -11.87 17.90
CA HIS A 334 13.61 -11.23 18.27
C HIS A 334 13.46 -9.69 18.36
N THR A 335 12.81 -9.07 17.38
CA THR A 335 12.53 -7.63 17.36
C THR A 335 11.70 -7.17 18.56
N VAL A 336 10.58 -7.86 18.84
CA VAL A 336 9.70 -7.53 19.98
C VAL A 336 10.45 -7.65 21.31
N ILE A 337 11.27 -8.69 21.48
CA ILE A 337 12.07 -8.89 22.69
C ILE A 337 13.07 -7.75 22.85
N LYS A 338 13.82 -7.43 21.79
CA LYS A 338 14.83 -6.37 21.79
C LYS A 338 14.23 -5.01 22.13
N LEU A 339 13.05 -4.68 21.59
CA LEU A 339 12.41 -3.39 21.79
C LEU A 339 11.76 -3.24 23.18
N THR A 340 11.21 -4.32 23.72
CA THR A 340 10.41 -4.27 24.98
C THR A 340 11.18 -4.72 26.22
N TRP A 341 12.33 -5.37 26.04
CA TRP A 341 13.10 -6.01 27.11
C TRP A 341 12.27 -7.00 27.93
N ILE A 342 11.14 -7.47 27.38
CA ILE A 342 10.12 -8.32 27.99
C ILE A 342 9.98 -8.12 29.51
N ARG A 343 9.92 -6.88 30.02
CA ARG A 343 9.90 -6.67 31.48
C ARG A 343 8.62 -7.30 32.08
N LYS A 344 8.78 -8.39 32.86
CA LYS A 344 7.69 -9.18 33.49
C LYS A 344 6.64 -9.83 32.56
N SER A 345 7.03 -10.46 31.45
CA SER A 345 6.07 -11.26 30.66
C SER A 345 5.84 -12.68 31.22
N PRO A 346 4.58 -13.15 31.23
CA PRO A 346 4.23 -14.54 31.52
C PRO A 346 4.68 -15.51 30.42
N TYR A 347 5.07 -15.01 29.25
CA TYR A 347 5.39 -15.83 28.08
C TYR A 347 6.84 -16.33 28.05
N THR A 348 7.71 -15.91 28.98
CA THR A 348 9.15 -16.24 28.97
C THR A 348 9.39 -17.75 29.00
N SER A 349 8.79 -18.46 29.97
CA SER A 349 8.97 -19.91 30.12
C SER A 349 8.45 -20.68 28.91
N ARG A 350 7.24 -20.34 28.45
CA ARG A 350 6.66 -20.94 27.24
C ARG A 350 7.53 -20.68 26.01
N LEU A 351 8.01 -19.45 25.82
CA LEU A 351 8.84 -19.14 24.65
C LEU A 351 10.13 -19.97 24.62
N VAL A 352 10.78 -20.19 25.76
CA VAL A 352 11.94 -21.10 25.84
C VAL A 352 11.55 -22.51 25.38
N ASP A 353 10.40 -23.02 25.84
CA ASP A 353 9.92 -24.35 25.45
C ASP A 353 9.65 -24.47 23.95
N GLU A 354 8.94 -23.50 23.38
CA GLU A 354 8.58 -23.49 21.95
C GLU A 354 9.84 -23.35 21.08
N LEU A 355 10.84 -22.56 21.50
CA LEU A 355 12.13 -22.42 20.80
C LEU A 355 12.95 -23.72 20.84
N VAL A 356 12.98 -24.40 21.98
CA VAL A 356 13.64 -25.70 22.13
C VAL A 356 12.95 -26.76 21.26
N LEU A 357 11.62 -26.78 21.27
CA LEU A 357 10.84 -27.69 20.43
C LEU A 357 11.13 -27.40 18.95
N LEU A 358 11.10 -26.15 18.52
CA LEU A 358 11.42 -25.76 17.15
C LEU A 358 12.86 -26.14 16.77
N TYR A 359 13.82 -26.02 17.70
CA TYR A 359 15.20 -26.44 17.44
C TYR A 359 15.28 -27.92 17.06
N LYS A 360 14.52 -28.78 17.74
CA LYS A 360 14.43 -30.21 17.42
C LYS A 360 13.73 -30.42 16.07
N GLU A 361 12.58 -29.80 15.87
CA GLU A 361 11.81 -29.88 14.61
C GLU A 361 12.61 -29.37 13.40
N SER A 362 13.51 -28.40 13.60
CA SER A 362 14.34 -27.83 12.53
C SER A 362 15.24 -28.88 11.85
N ALA A 363 15.51 -30.02 12.49
CA ALA A 363 16.37 -31.07 11.94
C ALA A 363 15.90 -31.59 10.57
N THR A 364 14.59 -31.55 10.30
CA THR A 364 13.99 -32.00 9.03
C THR A 364 13.70 -30.86 8.05
N ARG A 365 13.94 -29.61 8.45
CA ARG A 365 13.63 -28.41 7.65
C ARG A 365 14.75 -28.09 6.66
N LYS A 366 14.41 -27.46 5.53
CA LYS A 366 15.41 -27.05 4.51
C LYS A 366 16.27 -25.90 5.04
N SER A 367 15.66 -24.99 5.79
CA SER A 367 16.29 -23.78 6.34
C SER A 367 16.86 -23.98 7.75
N ARG A 368 17.21 -25.23 8.11
CA ARG A 368 17.58 -25.63 9.48
C ARG A 368 18.64 -24.73 10.12
N GLU A 369 19.69 -24.36 9.37
CA GLU A 369 20.82 -23.63 9.93
C GLU A 369 20.44 -22.19 10.25
N MET A 370 19.67 -21.55 9.35
CA MET A 370 19.13 -20.21 9.57
C MET A 370 18.17 -20.18 10.77
N MET A 371 17.27 -21.17 10.88
CA MET A 371 16.36 -21.28 12.02
C MET A 371 17.12 -21.44 13.34
N ARG A 372 18.10 -22.35 13.39
CA ARG A 372 18.90 -22.61 14.59
C ARG A 372 19.71 -21.40 15.04
N ASN A 373 20.25 -20.62 14.09
CA ASN A 373 20.97 -19.39 14.41
C ASN A 373 20.03 -18.35 15.04
N HIS A 374 18.85 -18.11 14.45
CA HIS A 374 17.86 -17.20 15.03
C HIS A 374 17.37 -17.66 16.42
N ILE A 375 17.14 -18.96 16.59
CA ILE A 375 16.77 -19.53 17.90
C ILE A 375 17.87 -19.22 18.93
N MET A 376 19.14 -19.42 18.56
CA MET A 376 20.27 -19.11 19.43
C MET A 376 20.30 -17.62 19.82
N GLU A 377 20.17 -16.72 18.84
CA GLU A 377 20.15 -15.27 19.07
C GLU A 377 19.03 -14.87 20.03
N ILE A 378 17.84 -15.44 19.87
CA ILE A 378 16.70 -15.18 20.76
C ILE A 378 16.97 -15.72 22.17
N LEU A 379 17.51 -16.93 22.32
CA LEU A 379 17.83 -17.50 23.64
C LEU A 379 18.87 -16.65 24.38
N MET A 380 19.92 -16.20 23.68
CA MET A 380 20.92 -15.30 24.26
C MET A 380 20.30 -13.97 24.71
N LEU A 381 19.45 -13.39 23.87
CA LEU A 381 18.75 -12.16 24.20
C LEU A 381 17.82 -12.34 25.41
N LEU A 382 17.10 -13.46 25.48
CA LEU A 382 16.25 -13.80 26.62
C LEU A 382 17.05 -13.93 27.92
N GLN A 383 18.18 -14.64 27.89
CA GLN A 383 19.06 -14.77 29.06
C GLN A 383 19.54 -13.40 29.53
N LYS A 384 20.02 -12.54 28.63
CA LYS A 384 20.43 -11.16 28.94
C LYS A 384 19.30 -10.34 29.55
N CYS A 385 18.06 -10.49 29.08
CA CYS A 385 16.92 -9.72 29.58
C CYS A 385 16.31 -10.28 30.88
N LYS A 386 16.47 -11.58 31.17
CA LYS A 386 15.66 -12.28 32.19
C LYS A 386 16.44 -12.99 33.28
N GLY A 387 17.74 -13.21 33.11
CA GLY A 387 18.60 -13.85 34.10
C GLY A 387 17.94 -15.08 34.71
N GLN A 388 17.68 -15.04 36.01
CA GLN A 388 17.13 -16.17 36.77
C GLN A 388 15.81 -16.76 36.21
N GLN A 389 14.89 -15.94 35.68
CA GLN A 389 13.65 -16.47 35.09
C GLN A 389 13.91 -17.32 33.84
N PHE A 390 14.93 -16.95 33.06
CA PHE A 390 15.38 -17.75 31.93
C PHE A 390 16.06 -19.03 32.42
N GLU A 391 16.98 -18.92 33.38
CA GLU A 391 17.69 -20.09 33.93
C GLU A 391 16.74 -21.15 34.50
N GLU A 392 15.69 -20.74 35.20
CA GLU A 392 14.66 -21.65 35.72
C GLU A 392 13.91 -22.39 34.60
N ALA A 393 13.57 -21.68 33.53
CA ALA A 393 12.91 -22.29 32.36
C ALA A 393 13.87 -23.15 31.53
N TRP A 394 15.16 -22.78 31.47
CA TRP A 394 16.20 -23.45 30.71
C TRP A 394 16.68 -24.75 31.39
N LYS A 395 16.75 -24.77 32.71
CA LYS A 395 17.30 -25.87 33.52
C LYS A 395 16.71 -27.25 33.19
N LYS A 396 15.41 -27.31 32.87
CA LYS A 396 14.74 -28.58 32.53
C LYS A 396 15.21 -29.19 31.20
N HIS A 397 15.86 -28.39 30.34
CA HIS A 397 16.35 -28.80 29.03
C HIS A 397 17.84 -29.18 29.03
N GLU A 398 18.59 -28.91 30.10
CA GLU A 398 20.04 -29.19 30.17
C GLU A 398 20.39 -30.68 30.09
N ALA A 399 19.48 -31.56 30.52
CA ALA A 399 19.66 -33.00 30.49
C ALA A 399 19.23 -33.66 29.16
N ASP A 400 18.77 -32.86 28.19
CA ASP A 400 18.25 -33.35 26.93
C ASP A 400 19.37 -33.64 25.92
N LEU A 401 19.53 -34.92 25.57
CA LEU A 401 20.60 -35.38 24.68
C LEU A 401 20.46 -34.80 23.26
N ASP A 402 19.24 -34.53 22.79
CA ASP A 402 18.99 -33.98 21.45
C ASP A 402 19.43 -32.51 21.34
N LEU A 403 19.67 -31.85 22.48
CA LEU A 403 20.08 -30.45 22.57
C LEU A 403 21.58 -30.28 22.80
N THR A 404 22.39 -31.35 22.82
CA THR A 404 23.83 -31.28 23.14
C THR A 404 24.58 -30.19 22.35
N LEU A 405 24.33 -30.09 21.04
CA LEU A 405 24.94 -29.07 20.17
C LEU A 405 24.42 -27.65 20.42
N LEU A 406 23.15 -27.51 20.82
CA LEU A 406 22.58 -26.21 21.19
C LEU A 406 23.19 -25.75 22.52
N LEU A 407 23.24 -26.65 23.50
CA LEU A 407 23.79 -26.40 24.83
C LEU A 407 25.29 -26.04 24.76
N SER A 408 26.08 -26.72 23.92
CA SER A 408 27.50 -26.41 23.77
C SER A 408 27.70 -25.01 23.18
N ARG A 409 27.05 -24.71 22.05
CA ARG A 409 27.15 -23.39 21.40
C ARG A 409 26.62 -22.27 22.29
N PHE A 410 25.51 -22.50 22.98
CA PHE A 410 24.94 -21.51 23.90
C PHE A 410 25.93 -21.19 25.02
N LYS A 411 26.55 -22.21 25.63
CA LYS A 411 27.57 -22.03 26.68
C LYS A 411 28.80 -21.28 26.17
N GLU A 412 29.32 -21.64 24.99
CA GLU A 412 30.45 -20.95 24.35
C GLU A 412 30.16 -19.45 24.20
N LEU A 413 29.02 -19.09 23.60
CA LEU A 413 28.63 -17.69 23.37
C LEU A 413 28.39 -16.92 24.67
N CYS A 414 27.82 -17.55 25.68
CA CYS A 414 27.68 -16.95 27.01
C CYS A 414 29.04 -16.65 27.66
N THR A 415 30.06 -17.50 27.43
CA THR A 415 31.41 -17.30 27.99
C THR A 415 32.20 -16.22 27.24
N GLU A 416 31.98 -16.06 25.93
CA GLU A 416 32.63 -15.02 25.12
C GLU A 416 32.11 -13.61 25.44
N ASP A 417 30.79 -13.42 25.60
CA ASP A 417 30.20 -12.13 25.98
C ASP A 417 30.61 -11.67 27.39
N GLY A 418 30.91 -12.61 28.29
CA GLY A 418 31.42 -12.31 29.65
C GLY A 418 32.87 -11.84 29.70
N SER A 419 33.59 -11.86 28.57
CA SER A 419 35.02 -11.47 28.49
C SER A 419 35.27 -10.05 27.99
N LEU A 420 34.20 -9.31 27.63
CA LEU A 420 34.27 -7.93 27.12
C LEU A 420 33.98 -6.84 28.17
N ASP A 421 33.68 -7.23 29.43
CA ASP A 421 33.58 -6.30 30.56
C ASP A 421 34.72 -6.57 31.57
N ILE A 422 35.93 -6.08 31.27
CA ILE A 422 36.98 -5.73 32.25
C ILE A 422 37.51 -4.34 31.93
#